data_AF-J9ENN0-F1
#
_entry.id   AF-J9ENN0-F1
#
_cell.length_a   1.000
_cell.length_b   1.000
_cell.length_c   1.000
_cell.angle_alpha   90.00
_cell.angle_beta   90.00
_cell.angle_gamma   90.00
#
_symmetry.space_group_name_H-M   'P 1'
#
loop_
_entity.id
_entity.type
_entity.pdbx_description
1 polymer ?
#
loop_
_entity_poly.entity_id
_entity_poly.type
_entity_poly.pdbx_seq_one_letter_code
_entity_poly.pdbx_strand_id
1 'polypeptide(L)' 'PAPASSETSVDKLSLILTDATKSLWERYQALFSLRNIGTNESIKTLAKGLTCSDSALFRHEVAYALGQAQSPVAIAD' A
#
# COMPACT_ATOMS: atom_id res chain seq x y z
N PRO A 1 -9.00 4.45 11.23
CA PRO A 1 -8.31 3.71 10.13
C PRO A 1 -9.27 2.68 9.50
N ALA A 2 -9.22 2.50 8.18
CA ALA A 2 -9.94 1.41 7.53
C ALA A 2 -9.38 0.05 8.01
N PRO A 3 -10.22 -0.98 8.21
CA PRO A 3 -9.70 -2.32 8.48
C PRO A 3 -8.95 -2.84 7.24
N ALA A 4 -7.94 -3.69 7.45
CA ALA A 4 -7.26 -4.38 6.35
C ALA A 4 -8.27 -5.17 5.49
N SER A 5 -7.98 -5.31 4.21
CA SER A 5 -8.75 -6.17 3.31
C SER A 5 -8.66 -7.63 3.76
N SER A 6 -9.72 -8.41 3.54
CA SER A 6 -9.69 -9.88 3.70
C SER A 6 -8.81 -10.57 2.66
N GLU A 7 -8.43 -9.85 1.59
CA GLU A 7 -7.49 -10.34 0.58
C GLU A 7 -6.04 -10.26 1.10
N THR A 8 -5.27 -11.32 0.81
CA THR A 8 -3.88 -11.49 1.26
C THR A 8 -2.90 -11.73 0.12
N SER A 9 -3.39 -11.95 -1.11
CA SER A 9 -2.56 -12.03 -2.31
C SER A 9 -1.95 -10.67 -2.65
N VAL A 10 -0.62 -10.59 -2.64
CA VAL A 10 0.12 -9.37 -2.96
C VAL A 10 -0.23 -8.85 -4.36
N ASP A 11 -0.37 -9.73 -5.35
CA ASP A 11 -0.74 -9.35 -6.72
C ASP A 11 -2.11 -8.67 -6.79
N LYS A 12 -3.13 -9.28 -6.16
CA LYS A 12 -4.49 -8.70 -6.16
C LYS A 12 -4.53 -7.40 -5.37
N LEU A 13 -3.80 -7.32 -4.26
CA LEU A 13 -3.68 -6.09 -3.49
C LEU A 13 -2.97 -5.00 -4.29
N SER A 14 -1.96 -5.34 -5.11
CA SER A 14 -1.30 -4.40 -6.02
C SER A 14 -2.29 -3.81 -7.02
N LEU A 15 -3.14 -4.65 -7.61
CA LEU A 15 -4.17 -4.21 -8.56
C LEU A 15 -5.13 -3.24 -7.89
N ILE A 16 -5.62 -3.55 -6.68
CA ILE A 16 -6.52 -2.65 -5.94
C ILE A 16 -5.81 -1.34 -5.58
N LEU A 17 -4.60 -1.41 -5.02
CA LEU A 17 -3.84 -0.24 -4.55
C LEU A 17 -3.61 0.81 -5.64
N THR A 18 -3.33 0.35 -6.87
CA THR A 18 -2.93 1.20 -8.00
C THR A 18 -4.07 1.55 -8.95
N ASP A 19 -5.27 1.00 -8.74
CA ASP A 19 -6.43 1.28 -9.57
C ASP A 19 -7.13 2.57 -9.12
N ALA A 20 -6.96 3.64 -9.90
CA ALA A 20 -7.58 4.94 -9.64
C ALA A 20 -9.12 4.95 -9.81
N THR A 21 -9.71 3.89 -10.37
CA THR A 21 -11.16 3.73 -10.46
C THR A 21 -11.76 3.19 -9.15
N LYS A 22 -10.93 2.62 -8.27
CA LYS A 22 -11.35 2.15 -6.94
C LYS A 22 -11.52 3.30 -5.98
N SER A 23 -12.40 3.10 -5.01
CA SER A 23 -12.57 4.06 -3.93
C SER A 23 -11.28 4.18 -3.11
N LEU A 24 -11.03 5.36 -2.54
CA LEU A 24 -9.93 5.54 -1.58
C LEU A 24 -10.03 4.56 -0.41
N TRP A 25 -11.25 4.22 0.01
CA TRP A 25 -11.48 3.23 1.06
C TRP A 25 -10.90 1.85 0.70
N GLU A 26 -11.25 1.29 -0.46
CA GLU A 26 -10.72 0.01 -0.93
C GLU A 26 -9.19 0.03 -1.04
N ARG A 27 -8.65 1.15 -1.55
CA ARG A 27 -7.20 1.33 -1.68
C ARG A 27 -6.50 1.42 -0.33
N TYR A 28 -7.11 2.05 0.68
CA TYR A 28 -6.61 2.04 2.05
C TYR A 28 -6.66 0.64 2.68
N GLN A 29 -7.72 -0.13 2.43
CA GLN A 29 -7.76 -1.53 2.90
C GLN A 29 -6.61 -2.35 2.30
N ALA A 30 -6.32 -2.16 1.00
CA ALA A 30 -5.20 -2.83 0.34
C ALA A 30 -3.84 -2.39 0.88
N LEU A 31 -3.66 -1.09 1.11
CA LEU A 31 -2.48 -0.50 1.75
C LEU A 31 -2.22 -1.14 3.12
N PHE A 32 -3.24 -1.22 3.97
CA PHE A 32 -3.09 -1.81 5.31
C PHE A 32 -2.82 -3.32 5.25
N SER A 33 -3.42 -4.05 4.31
CA SER A 33 -3.10 -5.47 4.09
C SER A 33 -1.66 -5.66 3.67
N LEU A 34 -1.15 -4.89 2.70
CA LEU A 34 0.24 -4.98 2.24
C LEU A 34 1.24 -4.66 3.34
N ARG A 35 0.96 -3.63 4.15
CA ARG A 35 1.75 -3.29 5.34
C ARG A 35 1.76 -4.45 6.34
N ASN A 36 0.59 -5.04 6.63
CA ASN A 36 0.47 -6.13 7.59
C ASN A 36 1.14 -7.42 7.13
N ILE A 37 1.15 -7.71 5.82
CA ILE A 37 1.87 -8.85 5.26
C ILE A 37 3.37 -8.72 5.50
N GLY A 38 3.92 -7.50 5.34
CA GLY A 38 5.29 -7.16 5.76
C GLY A 38 6.43 -7.90 5.04
N THR A 39 6.16 -8.68 3.99
CA THR A 39 7.22 -9.33 3.21
C THR A 39 7.90 -8.32 2.29
N ASN A 40 9.13 -8.61 1.84
CA ASN A 40 9.83 -7.73 0.91
C ASN A 40 9.01 -7.43 -0.36
N GLU A 41 8.24 -8.42 -0.83
CA GLU A 41 7.36 -8.28 -1.98
C GLU A 41 6.16 -7.38 -1.69
N SER A 42 5.52 -7.52 -0.51
CA SER A 42 4.38 -6.67 -0.14
C SER A 42 4.80 -5.23 0.09
N ILE A 43 5.99 -5.00 0.66
CA ILE A 43 6.55 -3.66 0.87
C ILE A 43 6.92 -2.99 -0.46
N LYS A 44 7.57 -3.71 -1.39
CA LYS A 44 7.82 -3.21 -2.75
C LYS A 44 6.53 -2.89 -3.49
N THR A 45 5.50 -3.70 -3.29
CA THR A 45 4.17 -3.47 -3.86
C THR A 45 3.49 -2.25 -3.26
N LEU A 46 3.57 -2.08 -1.93
CA LEU A 46 3.07 -0.90 -1.24
C LEU A 46 3.73 0.38 -1.78
N ALA A 47 5.04 0.35 -2.03
CA ALA A 47 5.79 1.48 -2.59
C ALA A 47 5.29 1.93 -3.98
N LYS A 48 4.69 1.04 -4.78
CA LYS A 48 4.05 1.42 -6.06
C LYS A 48 2.92 2.44 -5.85
N GLY A 49 2.28 2.45 -4.68
CA GLY A 49 1.26 3.46 -4.34
C GLY A 49 1.78 4.91 -4.37
N LEU A 50 3.09 5.12 -4.22
CA LEU A 50 3.72 6.45 -4.30
C LEU A 50 3.67 7.04 -5.72
N THR A 51 3.48 6.22 -6.75
CA THR A 51 3.43 6.70 -8.15
C THR A 51 2.01 7.07 -8.58
N CYS A 52 1.00 6.87 -7.73
CA CYS A 52 -0.39 7.21 -8.03
C CYS A 52 -0.58 8.72 -8.11
N SER A 53 -0.87 9.26 -9.29
CA SER A 53 -1.01 10.71 -9.52
C SER A 53 -2.35 11.29 -9.08
N ASP A 54 -3.36 10.43 -8.87
CA ASP A 54 -4.76 10.82 -8.68
C ASP A 54 -5.08 11.42 -7.29
N SER A 55 -4.27 11.12 -6.27
CA SER A 55 -4.51 11.60 -4.91
C SER A 55 -3.22 11.83 -4.12
N ALA A 56 -2.93 13.08 -3.80
CA ALA A 56 -1.79 13.44 -2.94
C ALA A 56 -1.97 12.90 -1.50
N LEU A 57 -3.19 12.88 -0.99
CA LEU A 57 -3.51 12.33 0.33
C LEU A 57 -3.25 10.82 0.37
N PHE A 58 -3.61 10.09 -0.70
CA PHE A 58 -3.34 8.66 -0.79
C PHE A 58 -1.83 8.39 -0.77
N ARG A 59 -1.05 9.14 -1.57
CA ARG A 59 0.42 9.03 -1.56
C ARG A 59 1.02 9.33 -0.17
N HIS A 60 0.49 10.31 0.54
CA HIS A 60 0.91 10.61 1.91
C HIS A 60 0.70 9.40 2.83
N GLU A 61 -0.47 8.75 2.76
CA GLU A 61 -0.76 7.57 3.59
C GLU A 61 0.15 6.38 3.22
N VAL A 62 0.46 6.18 1.93
CA VAL A 62 1.42 5.16 1.49
C VAL A 62 2.80 5.43 2.09
N ALA A 63 3.30 6.68 2.01
CA ALA A 63 4.58 7.06 2.61
C ALA A 63 4.58 6.85 4.12
N TYR A 64 3.48 7.21 4.80
CA TYR A 64 3.31 6.98 6.22
C TYR A 64 3.35 5.50 6.59
N ALA A 65 2.64 4.64 5.84
CA ALA A 65 2.63 3.19 6.07
C ALA A 65 3.99 2.52 5.80
N LEU A 66 4.74 2.98 4.80
CA LEU A 66 6.13 2.55 4.57
C LEU A 66 7.03 2.95 5.75
N GLY A 67 6.88 4.17 6.25
CA GLY A 67 7.55 4.62 7.47
C GLY A 67 7.21 3.76 8.69
N GLN A 68 5.96 3.32 8.84
CA GLN A 68 5.57 2.40 9.93
C GLN A 68 6.15 0.99 9.77
N ALA A 69 6.25 0.50 8.52
CA ALA A 69 6.75 -0.85 8.24
C ALA A 69 8.23 -1.02 8.63
N GLN A 70 9.00 0.08 8.68
CA GLN A 70 10.42 0.10 9.06
C GLN A 70 11.27 -0.96 8.32
N SER A 71 10.85 -1.35 7.11
CA SER A 71 11.46 -2.45 6.37
C SER A 71 12.74 -1.98 5.68
N PRO A 72 13.85 -2.76 5.72
CA PRO A 72 15.07 -2.39 5.01
C PRO A 72 14.85 -2.14 3.52
N VAL A 73 13.95 -2.87 2.87
CA VAL A 73 13.66 -2.66 1.42
C VAL A 73 12.85 -1.39 1.12
N ALA A 74 12.35 -0.71 2.15
CA ALA A 74 11.70 0.60 2.02
C ALA A 74 12.61 1.78 2.40
N ILE A 75 13.74 1.51 3.06
CA ILE A 75 14.61 2.54 3.66
C ILE A 75 16.02 2.53 3.06
N ALA A 76 16.48 1.38 2.54
CA ALA A 76 17.84 1.23 2.03
C ALA A 76 17.99 1.82 0.62
N ASP A 77 19.01 2.67 0.49
CA ASP A 77 19.56 3.26 -0.74
C ASP A 77 19.99 2.20 -1.79
#